data_AF-A0AAV0T7L6-F1
#
_entry.id   AF-A0AAV0T7L6-F1
#
_cell.length_a   1.000
_cell.length_b   1.000
_cell.length_c   1.000
_cell.angle_alpha   90.00
_cell.angle_beta   90.00
_cell.angle_gamma   90.00
#
_symmetry.space_group_name_H-M   'P 1'
#
loop_
_entity.id
_entity.type
_entity.pdbx_description
1 polymer ?
#
loop_
_entity_poly.entity_id
_entity_poly.type
_entity_poly.pdbx_seq_one_letter_code
_entity_poly.pdbx_strand_id
1 'polypeptide(L)'
;MVTVVSSADAAKTSSYRYVTEDGVAHILAYRYSGSDASLLYNHAISPLAQWLVNHVLSPRLAPNAITIGALSLVVLSHLIMLWYAPNMEEEAPRWVYATAGLSLLLYQILDVADGKQARKTGNSSPLGLLFDHGCDALNVVISACTFASTIRLGATYWSLLLFLAPAMVFFMATWEEYYTGTLALPVINGPNEGLLIMYSTYVATSIIGPSVWMQPNLVIPQLNNNHVFVLFTITCATVQCFCSAVVAIRSMKRKAKDGAAALIGMTPFVALVLLSALWVLWSPSDVLSDHPRLLIWTVGFVFAKMVMHMMLSHMCEEPYWLLRKTFLIQLVVSFLLVAGIVPWGHESSVVQLFFTISLLAYVHMIYFLSTELAAILGIHIFKVKQG
;
A
#
# COMPACT_ATOMS: atom_id res chain seq x y z
N MET A 1 11.35 -36.98 32.46
CA MET A 1 10.48 -35.87 32.89
C MET A 1 10.76 -34.72 31.93
N VAL A 2 10.03 -34.68 30.82
CA VAL A 2 10.22 -33.69 29.75
C VAL A 2 9.34 -32.51 30.11
N THR A 3 9.95 -31.40 30.47
CA THR A 3 9.29 -30.17 30.88
C THR A 3 8.55 -29.60 29.67
N VAL A 4 7.21 -29.62 29.72
CA VAL A 4 6.35 -28.90 28.79
C VAL A 4 6.54 -27.42 29.07
N VAL A 5 7.31 -26.73 28.24
CA VAL A 5 7.36 -25.27 28.25
C VAL A 5 6.03 -24.79 27.71
N SER A 6 5.23 -24.16 28.58
CA SER A 6 3.99 -23.47 28.23
C SER A 6 4.27 -22.43 27.14
N SER A 7 3.41 -22.35 26.13
CA SER A 7 3.47 -21.33 25.06
C SER A 7 3.44 -19.89 25.58
N ALA A 8 3.02 -19.68 26.84
CA ALA A 8 3.08 -18.39 27.52
C ALA A 8 4.51 -17.96 27.89
N ASP A 9 5.45 -18.89 28.08
CA ASP A 9 6.83 -18.56 28.48
C ASP A 9 7.76 -18.29 27.30
N ALA A 10 7.43 -18.78 26.10
CA ALA A 10 8.16 -18.41 24.87
C ALA A 10 7.92 -16.95 24.44
N ALA A 11 6.83 -16.32 24.90
CA ALA A 11 6.51 -14.92 24.63
C ALA A 11 7.25 -13.92 25.53
N LYS A 12 8.05 -14.38 26.51
CA LYS A 12 8.78 -13.52 27.45
C LYS A 12 10.19 -13.13 27.01
N THR A 13 10.70 -13.64 25.89
CA THR A 13 12.12 -13.47 25.49
C THR A 13 12.39 -12.40 24.44
N SER A 14 11.40 -11.58 24.05
CA SER A 14 11.60 -10.37 23.25
C SER A 14 11.29 -9.14 24.09
N SER A 15 12.28 -8.27 24.35
CA SER A 15 12.08 -7.02 25.10
C SER A 15 11.28 -5.96 24.31
N TYR A 16 10.81 -6.28 23.10
CA TYR A 16 10.04 -5.39 22.24
C TYR A 16 8.75 -6.08 21.78
N ARG A 17 7.61 -5.43 22.00
CA ARG A 17 6.27 -5.87 21.59
C ARG A 17 5.59 -4.75 20.81
N TYR A 18 4.99 -5.08 19.67
CA TYR A 18 4.11 -4.19 18.92
C TYR A 18 2.68 -4.20 19.45
N VAL A 19 2.28 -5.28 20.11
CA VAL A 19 0.91 -5.47 20.63
C VAL A 19 0.94 -5.32 22.15
N THR A 20 0.05 -4.48 22.69
CA THR A 20 -0.12 -4.34 24.14
C THR A 20 -0.85 -5.54 24.75
N GLU A 21 -0.84 -5.69 26.07
CA GLU A 21 -1.58 -6.78 26.73
C GLU A 21 -3.10 -6.70 26.46
N ASP A 22 -3.67 -5.50 26.44
CA ASP A 22 -5.08 -5.28 26.08
C ASP A 22 -5.32 -5.57 24.58
N GLY A 23 -4.39 -5.19 23.71
CA GLY A 23 -4.45 -5.47 22.28
C GLY A 23 -4.47 -6.97 21.96
N VAL A 24 -3.78 -7.80 22.75
CA VAL A 24 -3.80 -9.27 22.62
C VAL A 24 -5.24 -9.81 22.76
N ALA A 25 -6.00 -9.33 23.74
CA ALA A 25 -7.37 -9.77 23.96
C ALA A 25 -8.28 -9.44 22.76
N HIS A 26 -8.12 -8.24 22.19
CA HIS A 26 -8.89 -7.79 21.03
C HIS A 26 -8.51 -8.56 19.76
N ILE A 27 -7.21 -8.82 19.52
CA ILE A 27 -6.75 -9.64 18.39
C ILE A 27 -7.37 -11.05 18.42
N LEU A 28 -7.43 -11.69 19.59
CA LEU A 28 -8.02 -13.02 19.73
C LEU A 28 -9.54 -13.01 19.46
N ALA A 29 -10.22 -11.92 19.82
CA ALA A 29 -11.65 -11.72 19.60
C ALA A 29 -11.98 -11.21 18.18
N TYR A 30 -10.99 -10.72 17.43
CA TYR A 30 -11.21 -9.99 16.18
C TYR A 30 -11.95 -10.83 15.13
N ARG A 31 -12.87 -10.17 14.44
CA ARG A 31 -13.66 -10.72 13.33
C ARG A 31 -13.69 -9.70 12.21
N TYR A 32 -13.12 -10.11 11.07
CA TYR A 32 -13.13 -9.28 9.87
C TYR A 32 -14.57 -8.97 9.43
N SER A 33 -14.82 -7.72 9.08
CA SER A 33 -16.08 -7.24 8.53
C SER A 33 -15.79 -6.41 7.29
N GLY A 34 -16.16 -6.93 6.11
CA GLY A 34 -15.99 -6.19 4.87
C GLY A 34 -17.07 -6.53 3.85
N SER A 35 -17.28 -5.61 2.92
CA SER A 35 -18.19 -5.78 1.78
C SER A 35 -17.58 -5.14 0.55
N ASP A 36 -17.90 -5.69 -0.62
CA ASP A 36 -17.44 -5.16 -1.90
C ASP A 36 -18.61 -5.07 -2.89
N ALA A 37 -18.96 -3.85 -3.27
CA ALA A 37 -20.04 -3.56 -4.20
C ALA A 37 -19.56 -3.50 -5.67
N SER A 38 -18.27 -3.68 -5.95
CA SER A 38 -17.74 -3.66 -7.31
C SER A 38 -18.39 -4.74 -8.18
N LEU A 39 -18.86 -4.33 -9.36
CA LEU A 39 -19.41 -5.25 -10.34
C LEU A 39 -18.32 -6.14 -10.93
N LEU A 40 -17.12 -5.58 -11.14
CA LEU A 40 -15.95 -6.32 -11.62
C LEU A 40 -15.56 -7.41 -10.62
N TYR A 41 -15.50 -7.07 -9.33
CA TYR A 41 -15.24 -8.03 -8.27
C TYR A 41 -16.27 -9.15 -8.27
N ASN A 42 -17.55 -8.80 -8.17
CA ASN A 42 -18.63 -9.75 -7.95
C ASN A 42 -18.88 -10.68 -9.16
N HIS A 43 -18.67 -10.19 -10.39
CA HIS A 43 -19.02 -10.93 -11.60
C HIS A 43 -17.83 -11.49 -12.38
N ALA A 44 -16.59 -11.04 -12.13
CA ALA A 44 -15.42 -11.52 -12.86
C ALA A 44 -14.29 -12.01 -11.93
N ILE A 45 -13.72 -11.12 -11.11
CA ILE A 45 -12.50 -11.43 -10.33
C ILE A 45 -12.77 -12.46 -9.25
N SER A 46 -13.82 -12.26 -8.44
CA SER A 46 -14.17 -13.16 -7.33
C SER A 46 -14.59 -14.56 -7.81
N PRO A 47 -15.40 -14.73 -8.88
CA PRO A 47 -15.65 -16.04 -9.47
C PRO A 47 -14.39 -16.72 -10.01
N LEU A 48 -13.51 -15.98 -10.71
CA LEU A 48 -12.27 -16.53 -11.25
C LEU A 48 -11.30 -16.98 -10.14
N ALA A 49 -11.13 -16.17 -9.10
CA ALA A 49 -10.35 -16.53 -7.92
C ALA A 49 -10.95 -17.76 -7.20
N GLN A 50 -12.28 -17.87 -7.14
CA GLN A 50 -12.94 -19.05 -6.57
C GLN A 50 -12.67 -20.31 -7.38
N TRP A 51 -12.73 -20.21 -8.71
CA TRP A 51 -12.40 -21.30 -9.61
C TRP A 51 -10.93 -21.74 -9.41
N LEU A 52 -10.00 -20.78 -9.33
CA LEU A 52 -8.59 -21.05 -9.08
C LEU A 52 -8.38 -21.82 -7.75
N VAL A 53 -8.99 -21.35 -6.67
CA VAL A 53 -8.94 -21.99 -5.34
C VAL A 53 -9.53 -23.40 -5.35
N ASN A 54 -10.59 -23.63 -6.14
CA ASN A 54 -11.29 -24.91 -6.19
C ASN A 54 -10.56 -25.95 -7.03
N HIS A 55 -9.95 -25.54 -8.14
CA HIS A 55 -9.48 -26.46 -9.19
C HIS A 55 -7.97 -26.46 -9.39
N VAL A 56 -7.25 -25.40 -9.01
CA VAL A 56 -5.82 -25.24 -9.31
C VAL A 56 -4.97 -25.24 -8.05
N LEU A 57 -5.37 -24.48 -7.01
CA LEU A 57 -4.56 -24.34 -5.82
C LEU A 57 -4.63 -25.58 -4.92
N SER A 58 -3.46 -26.05 -4.49
CA SER A 58 -3.35 -27.14 -3.52
C SER A 58 -4.00 -26.72 -2.19
N PRO A 59 -4.81 -27.59 -1.55
CA PRO A 59 -5.31 -27.35 -0.20
C PRO A 59 -4.21 -27.19 0.87
N ARG A 60 -2.96 -27.57 0.57
CA ARG A 60 -1.80 -27.42 1.46
C ARG A 60 -1.09 -26.08 1.30
N LEU A 61 -1.46 -25.29 0.29
CA LEU A 61 -0.90 -23.96 0.05
C LEU A 61 -1.47 -22.97 1.05
N ALA A 62 -0.61 -22.37 1.86
CA ALA A 62 -1.00 -21.37 2.85
C ALA A 62 -1.48 -20.08 2.16
N PRO A 63 -2.55 -19.42 2.66
CA PRO A 63 -3.04 -18.15 2.12
C PRO A 63 -1.94 -17.09 1.98
N ASN A 64 -1.16 -16.84 3.04
CA ASN A 64 -0.09 -15.85 3.02
C ASN A 64 1.02 -16.15 2.00
N ALA A 65 1.17 -17.41 1.57
CA ALA A 65 2.11 -17.77 0.50
C ALA A 65 1.55 -17.36 -0.88
N ILE A 66 0.23 -17.38 -1.05
CA ILE A 66 -0.44 -16.84 -2.24
C ILE A 66 -0.23 -15.32 -2.29
N THR A 67 -0.43 -14.61 -1.18
CA THR A 67 -0.21 -13.16 -1.06
C THR A 67 1.22 -12.75 -1.45
N ILE A 68 2.24 -13.41 -0.87
CA ILE A 68 3.65 -13.15 -1.26
C ILE A 68 3.93 -13.53 -2.70
N GLY A 69 3.35 -14.64 -3.19
CA GLY A 69 3.48 -15.05 -4.59
C GLY A 69 2.93 -13.99 -5.54
N ALA A 70 1.75 -13.44 -5.24
CA ALA A 70 1.12 -12.36 -5.97
C ALA A 70 2.03 -11.12 -6.00
N LEU A 71 2.46 -10.65 -4.81
CA LEU A 71 3.36 -9.50 -4.70
C LEU A 71 4.68 -9.71 -5.46
N SER A 72 5.22 -10.93 -5.47
CA SER A 72 6.46 -11.24 -6.18
C SER A 72 6.34 -11.04 -7.70
N LEU A 73 5.16 -11.26 -8.29
CA LEU A 73 4.92 -11.04 -9.71
C LEU A 73 5.01 -9.56 -10.09
N VAL A 74 4.48 -8.67 -9.25
CA VAL A 74 4.53 -7.21 -9.47
C VAL A 74 5.89 -6.63 -9.11
N VAL A 75 6.60 -7.21 -8.12
CA VAL A 75 8.00 -6.88 -7.84
C VAL A 75 8.87 -7.22 -9.05
N LEU A 76 8.73 -8.42 -9.62
CA LEU A 76 9.52 -8.82 -10.78
C LEU A 76 9.26 -7.91 -11.99
N SER A 77 7.99 -7.61 -12.29
CA SER A 77 7.67 -6.69 -13.40
C SER A 77 8.19 -5.27 -13.15
N HIS A 78 8.16 -4.80 -11.90
CA HIS A 78 8.74 -3.53 -11.51
C HIS A 78 10.26 -3.49 -11.68
N LEU A 79 10.98 -4.55 -11.32
CA LEU A 79 12.43 -4.64 -11.52
C LEU A 79 12.79 -4.67 -13.01
N ILE A 80 12.00 -5.36 -13.84
CA ILE A 80 12.17 -5.33 -15.30
C ILE A 80 11.93 -3.90 -15.81
N MET A 81 10.86 -3.23 -15.38
CA MET A 81 10.59 -1.84 -15.78
C MET A 81 11.71 -0.89 -15.33
N LEU A 82 12.20 -1.05 -14.10
CA LEU A 82 13.31 -0.29 -13.54
C LEU A 82 14.57 -0.42 -14.39
N TRP A 83 14.87 -1.63 -14.88
CA TRP A 83 16.02 -1.88 -15.74
C TRP A 83 15.95 -1.11 -17.06
N TYR A 84 14.77 -1.02 -17.67
CA TYR A 84 14.58 -0.34 -18.95
C TYR A 84 14.32 1.16 -18.84
N ALA A 85 13.68 1.61 -17.76
CA ALA A 85 13.29 2.99 -17.56
C ALA A 85 13.67 3.50 -16.16
N PRO A 86 14.97 3.59 -15.83
CA PRO A 86 15.42 3.93 -14.48
C PRO A 86 14.89 5.29 -14.00
N ASN A 87 14.71 6.27 -14.89
CA ASN A 87 14.22 7.60 -14.53
C ASN A 87 12.72 7.79 -14.82
N MET A 88 12.02 6.71 -15.19
CA MET A 88 10.58 6.72 -15.53
C MET A 88 10.24 7.57 -16.76
N GLU A 89 11.22 7.88 -17.62
CA GLU A 89 11.05 8.67 -18.84
C GLU A 89 11.35 7.84 -20.10
N GLU A 90 12.21 6.85 -19.98
CA GLU A 90 12.71 6.06 -21.09
C GLU A 90 11.62 5.14 -21.67
N GLU A 91 11.74 4.84 -22.95
CA GLU A 91 10.87 3.88 -23.62
C GLU A 91 11.39 2.46 -23.41
N ALA A 92 10.55 1.60 -22.82
CA ALA A 92 10.83 0.18 -22.64
C ALA A 92 10.30 -0.63 -23.83
N PRO A 93 10.88 -1.81 -24.12
CA PRO A 93 10.33 -2.73 -25.10
C PRO A 93 8.89 -3.10 -24.79
N ARG A 94 8.08 -3.29 -25.83
CA ARG A 94 6.62 -3.47 -25.72
C ARG A 94 6.20 -4.64 -24.83
N TRP A 95 7.00 -5.71 -24.81
CA TRP A 95 6.75 -6.87 -23.96
C TRP A 95 6.85 -6.53 -22.46
N VAL A 96 7.64 -5.54 -22.07
CA VAL A 96 7.78 -5.11 -20.66
C VAL A 96 6.44 -4.57 -20.13
N TYR A 97 5.75 -3.76 -20.93
CA TYR A 97 4.40 -3.28 -20.59
C TYR A 97 3.38 -4.42 -20.53
N ALA A 98 3.44 -5.37 -21.48
CA ALA A 98 2.57 -6.54 -21.45
C ALA A 98 2.80 -7.40 -20.19
N THR A 99 4.07 -7.60 -19.79
CA THR A 99 4.44 -8.29 -18.55
C THR A 99 3.93 -7.55 -17.32
N ALA A 100 4.06 -6.21 -17.25
CA ALA A 100 3.48 -5.42 -16.16
C ALA A 100 1.95 -5.56 -16.06
N GLY A 101 1.26 -5.54 -17.20
CA GLY A 101 -0.17 -5.79 -17.32
C GLY A 101 -0.58 -7.16 -16.77
N LEU A 102 0.08 -8.21 -17.24
CA LEU A 102 -0.21 -9.59 -16.82
C LEU A 102 0.11 -9.80 -15.34
N SER A 103 1.26 -9.29 -14.86
CA SER A 103 1.64 -9.40 -13.44
C SER A 103 0.62 -8.75 -12.52
N LEU A 104 0.12 -7.55 -12.85
CA LEU A 104 -0.85 -6.84 -12.00
C LEU A 104 -2.25 -7.47 -12.04
N LEU A 105 -2.67 -8.00 -13.20
CA LEU A 105 -3.90 -8.78 -13.29
C LEU A 105 -3.82 -10.05 -12.44
N LEU A 106 -2.72 -10.80 -12.55
CA LEU A 106 -2.50 -12.00 -11.75
C LEU A 106 -2.39 -11.66 -10.25
N TYR A 107 -1.77 -10.53 -9.91
CA TYR A 107 -1.75 -10.02 -8.54
C TYR A 107 -3.17 -9.92 -7.99
N GLN A 108 -4.05 -9.18 -8.65
CA GLN A 108 -5.43 -8.97 -8.18
C GLN A 108 -6.22 -10.28 -8.03
N ILE A 109 -6.05 -11.22 -8.97
CA ILE A 109 -6.75 -12.52 -8.89
C ILE A 109 -6.23 -13.34 -7.71
N LEU A 110 -4.92 -13.38 -7.50
CA LEU A 110 -4.27 -14.17 -6.45
C LEU A 110 -4.51 -13.57 -5.06
N ASP A 111 -4.53 -12.25 -4.96
CA ASP A 111 -4.93 -11.48 -3.78
C ASP A 111 -6.33 -11.91 -3.30
N VAL A 112 -7.34 -11.82 -4.17
CA VAL A 112 -8.70 -12.31 -3.85
C VAL A 112 -8.74 -13.82 -3.57
N ALA A 113 -7.86 -14.60 -4.20
CA ALA A 113 -7.78 -16.04 -4.00
C ALA A 113 -7.24 -16.40 -2.61
N ASP A 114 -6.39 -15.58 -1.98
CA ASP A 114 -5.83 -15.87 -0.67
C ASP A 114 -6.91 -15.94 0.41
N GLY A 115 -7.86 -15.01 0.41
CA GLY A 115 -8.92 -14.94 1.41
C GLY A 115 -9.92 -16.06 1.20
N LYS A 116 -10.16 -16.44 -0.06
CA LYS A 116 -10.98 -17.61 -0.42
C LYS A 116 -10.31 -18.91 0.03
N GLN A 117 -9.00 -19.04 -0.17
CA GLN A 117 -8.21 -20.16 0.33
C GLN A 117 -8.21 -20.19 1.87
N ALA A 118 -8.09 -19.04 2.53
CA ALA A 118 -8.12 -18.92 3.98
C ALA A 118 -9.45 -19.42 4.57
N ARG A 119 -10.57 -19.02 3.95
CA ARG A 119 -11.91 -19.51 4.32
C ARG A 119 -12.06 -21.01 4.07
N LYS A 120 -11.65 -21.51 2.90
CA LYS A 120 -11.72 -22.93 2.52
C LYS A 120 -10.93 -23.82 3.48
N THR A 121 -9.78 -23.35 3.96
CA THR A 121 -8.83 -24.14 4.78
C THR A 121 -8.91 -23.85 6.28
N GLY A 122 -9.80 -22.95 6.73
CA GLY A 122 -9.91 -22.56 8.14
C GLY A 122 -8.74 -21.73 8.68
N ASN A 123 -8.00 -21.04 7.79
CA ASN A 123 -6.83 -20.23 8.11
C ASN A 123 -7.10 -18.71 8.11
N SER A 124 -8.36 -18.27 8.03
CA SER A 124 -8.71 -16.86 8.23
C SER A 124 -8.24 -16.39 9.61
N SER A 125 -7.48 -15.28 9.65
CA SER A 125 -6.90 -14.75 10.87
C SER A 125 -6.61 -13.24 10.78
N PRO A 126 -6.52 -12.53 11.91
CA PRO A 126 -6.10 -11.11 11.93
C PRO A 126 -4.70 -10.91 11.34
N LEU A 127 -3.79 -11.87 11.57
CA LEU A 127 -2.47 -11.88 10.93
C LEU A 127 -2.60 -11.88 9.40
N GLY A 128 -3.43 -12.75 8.83
CA GLY A 128 -3.63 -12.82 7.38
C GLY A 128 -4.14 -11.50 6.81
N LEU A 129 -5.12 -10.88 7.45
CA LEU A 129 -5.66 -9.57 7.06
C LEU A 129 -4.58 -8.47 7.06
N LEU A 130 -3.81 -8.38 8.15
CA LEU A 130 -2.73 -7.41 8.25
C LEU A 130 -1.63 -7.66 7.19
N PHE A 131 -1.32 -8.92 6.95
CA PHE A 131 -0.29 -9.34 6.00
C PHE A 131 -0.68 -8.96 4.56
N ASP A 132 -1.93 -9.19 4.20
CA ASP A 132 -2.58 -8.79 2.95
C ASP A 132 -2.50 -7.26 2.74
N HIS A 133 -3.01 -6.49 3.71
CA HIS A 133 -2.94 -5.01 3.68
C HIS A 133 -1.52 -4.47 3.56
N GLY A 134 -0.54 -5.14 4.18
CA GLY A 134 0.86 -4.78 4.07
C GLY A 134 1.41 -4.98 2.66
N CYS A 135 1.06 -6.08 2.01
CA CYS A 135 1.44 -6.36 0.63
C CYS A 135 0.78 -5.36 -0.33
N ASP A 136 -0.50 -5.08 -0.12
CA ASP A 136 -1.24 -4.08 -0.88
C ASP A 136 -0.63 -2.68 -0.77
N ALA A 137 -0.24 -2.26 0.45
CA ALA A 137 0.41 -0.98 0.65
C ALA A 137 1.77 -0.87 -0.07
N LEU A 138 2.54 -1.96 -0.16
CA LEU A 138 3.75 -2.00 -1.01
C LEU A 138 3.41 -1.96 -2.49
N ASN A 139 2.38 -2.70 -2.90
CA ASN A 139 1.96 -2.74 -4.29
C ASN A 139 1.54 -1.36 -4.80
N VAL A 140 0.96 -0.50 -3.95
CA VAL A 140 0.70 0.91 -4.29
C VAL A 140 1.98 1.64 -4.73
N VAL A 141 3.09 1.47 -4.00
CA VAL A 141 4.38 2.14 -4.32
C VAL A 141 5.01 1.54 -5.57
N ILE A 142 5.05 0.20 -5.65
CA ILE A 142 5.60 -0.55 -6.79
C ILE A 142 4.86 -0.17 -8.07
N SER A 143 3.53 -0.26 -8.02
CA SER A 143 2.67 0.00 -9.16
C SER A 143 2.68 1.47 -9.55
N ALA A 144 2.78 2.42 -8.61
CA ALA A 144 2.92 3.84 -8.94
C ALA A 144 4.20 4.12 -9.74
N CYS A 145 5.35 3.59 -9.30
CA CYS A 145 6.61 3.76 -10.03
C CYS A 145 6.59 3.07 -11.42
N THR A 146 6.04 1.86 -11.49
CA THR A 146 5.90 1.13 -12.77
C THR A 146 4.95 1.86 -13.71
N PHE A 147 3.86 2.43 -13.19
CA PHE A 147 2.89 3.18 -13.97
C PHE A 147 3.44 4.52 -14.45
N ALA A 148 4.16 5.25 -13.60
CA ALA A 148 4.88 6.47 -13.97
C ALA A 148 5.84 6.22 -15.16
N SER A 149 6.50 5.06 -15.17
CA SER A 149 7.38 4.63 -16.28
C SER A 149 6.58 4.34 -17.55
N THR A 150 5.44 3.65 -17.44
CA THR A 150 4.56 3.33 -18.57
C THR A 150 4.03 4.57 -19.27
N ILE A 151 3.57 5.55 -18.51
CA ILE A 151 3.06 6.81 -19.06
C ILE A 151 4.13 7.90 -19.18
N ARG A 152 5.41 7.53 -19.00
CA ARG A 152 6.59 8.35 -19.22
C ARG A 152 6.54 9.72 -18.51
N LEU A 153 6.29 9.73 -17.21
CA LEU A 153 6.25 10.98 -16.42
C LEU A 153 7.64 11.51 -16.03
N GLY A 154 8.67 10.67 -16.10
CA GLY A 154 10.04 11.04 -15.80
C GLY A 154 10.29 11.42 -14.34
N ALA A 155 11.44 12.05 -14.12
CA ALA A 155 11.88 12.53 -12.82
C ALA A 155 11.20 13.87 -12.44
N THR A 156 9.87 13.92 -12.52
CA THR A 156 9.09 15.15 -12.33
C THR A 156 8.10 15.04 -11.17
N TYR A 157 7.59 16.18 -10.70
CA TYR A 157 6.57 16.21 -9.65
C TYR A 157 5.29 15.48 -10.06
N TRP A 158 5.04 15.27 -11.36
CA TRP A 158 3.92 14.47 -11.85
C TRP A 158 4.02 13.01 -11.40
N SER A 159 5.22 12.43 -11.36
CA SER A 159 5.43 11.06 -10.86
C SER A 159 5.10 10.95 -9.36
N LEU A 160 5.45 11.97 -8.58
CA LEU A 160 5.07 12.04 -7.17
C LEU A 160 3.55 12.19 -7.00
N LEU A 161 2.91 13.07 -7.77
CA LEU A 161 1.45 13.26 -7.74
C LEU A 161 0.70 11.98 -8.13
N LEU A 162 1.18 11.26 -9.14
CA LEU A 162 0.64 9.97 -9.56
C LEU A 162 0.71 8.93 -8.43
N PHE A 163 1.80 8.91 -7.65
CA PHE A 163 1.93 8.04 -6.48
C PHE A 163 0.99 8.45 -5.34
N LEU A 164 0.90 9.75 -5.05
CA LEU A 164 0.10 10.26 -3.93
C LEU A 164 -1.40 9.99 -4.11
N ALA A 165 -1.90 9.95 -5.36
CA ALA A 165 -3.32 9.72 -5.64
C ALA A 165 -3.86 8.35 -5.16
N PRO A 166 -3.30 7.18 -5.54
CA PRO A 166 -3.72 5.91 -4.97
C PRO A 166 -3.33 5.78 -3.49
N ALA A 167 -2.20 6.35 -3.05
CA ALA A 167 -1.81 6.31 -1.64
C ALA A 167 -2.84 7.00 -0.73
N MET A 168 -3.40 8.15 -1.15
CA MET A 168 -4.44 8.83 -0.37
C MET A 168 -5.76 8.05 -0.34
N VAL A 169 -6.16 7.45 -1.46
CA VAL A 169 -7.37 6.61 -1.49
C VAL A 169 -7.21 5.39 -0.59
N PHE A 170 -6.05 4.73 -0.64
CA PHE A 170 -5.76 3.58 0.22
C PHE A 170 -5.76 3.97 1.69
N PHE A 171 -5.04 5.05 2.06
CA PHE A 171 -5.03 5.56 3.43
C PHE A 171 -6.45 5.89 3.91
N MET A 172 -7.26 6.55 3.08
CA MET A 172 -8.63 6.92 3.44
C MET A 172 -9.55 5.71 3.61
N ALA A 173 -9.39 4.66 2.81
CA ALA A 173 -10.13 3.41 2.99
C ALA A 173 -9.78 2.72 4.31
N THR A 174 -8.48 2.62 4.64
CA THR A 174 -8.03 2.05 5.92
C THR A 174 -8.45 2.94 7.11
N TRP A 175 -8.46 4.26 6.95
CA TRP A 175 -8.93 5.20 7.97
C TRP A 175 -10.44 5.08 8.18
N GLU A 176 -11.21 4.93 7.10
CA GLU A 176 -12.66 4.67 7.16
C GLU A 176 -12.93 3.35 7.89
N GLU A 177 -12.20 2.28 7.57
CA GLU A 177 -12.29 0.99 8.28
C GLU A 177 -11.98 1.13 9.77
N TYR A 178 -10.90 1.84 10.13
CA TYR A 178 -10.53 2.08 11.53
C TYR A 178 -11.68 2.70 12.35
N TYR A 179 -12.38 3.69 11.80
CA TYR A 179 -13.47 4.39 12.51
C TYR A 179 -14.83 3.68 12.43
N THR A 180 -15.14 3.07 11.29
CA THR A 180 -16.44 2.42 11.05
C THR A 180 -16.48 0.99 11.60
N GLY A 181 -15.32 0.33 11.67
CA GLY A 181 -15.14 -1.08 12.00
C GLY A 181 -15.38 -2.04 10.83
N THR A 182 -15.49 -1.53 9.60
CA THR A 182 -15.73 -2.36 8.42
C THR A 182 -15.10 -1.77 7.15
N LEU A 183 -14.47 -2.62 6.34
CA LEU A 183 -13.99 -2.25 5.02
C LEU A 183 -15.12 -2.38 3.99
N ALA A 184 -15.82 -1.28 3.72
CA ALA A 184 -16.91 -1.24 2.75
C ALA A 184 -16.44 -0.60 1.43
N LEU A 185 -16.16 -1.43 0.42
CA LEU A 185 -15.71 -0.95 -0.88
C LEU A 185 -16.92 -0.59 -1.77
N PRO A 186 -17.00 0.65 -2.29
CA PRO A 186 -18.08 1.07 -3.17
C PRO A 186 -17.96 0.45 -4.57
N VAL A 187 -18.97 0.67 -5.42
CA VAL A 187 -19.03 0.11 -6.79
C VAL A 187 -17.81 0.44 -7.64
N ILE A 188 -17.24 1.65 -7.45
CA ILE A 188 -15.98 2.05 -8.07
C ILE A 188 -14.99 2.27 -6.94
N ASN A 189 -13.95 1.45 -6.87
CA ASN A 189 -12.95 1.50 -5.82
C ASN A 189 -11.53 1.24 -6.38
N GLY A 190 -10.53 1.58 -5.56
CA GLY A 190 -9.12 1.43 -5.93
C GLY A 190 -8.71 -0.03 -6.22
N PRO A 191 -8.95 -0.98 -5.29
CA PRO A 191 -8.55 -2.38 -5.44
C PRO A 191 -9.16 -3.09 -6.66
N ASN A 192 -10.32 -2.64 -7.16
CA ASN A 192 -10.99 -3.25 -8.31
C ASN A 192 -10.83 -2.43 -9.61
N GLU A 193 -11.55 -1.32 -9.73
CA GLU A 193 -11.56 -0.52 -10.95
C GLU A 193 -10.25 0.22 -11.16
N GLY A 194 -9.59 0.65 -10.08
CA GLY A 194 -8.26 1.25 -10.14
C GLY A 194 -7.23 0.30 -10.75
N LEU A 195 -7.15 -0.93 -10.26
CA LEU A 195 -6.26 -1.95 -10.83
C LEU A 195 -6.63 -2.29 -12.28
N LEU A 196 -7.93 -2.40 -12.60
CA LEU A 196 -8.41 -2.60 -13.97
C LEU A 196 -7.91 -1.53 -14.93
N ILE A 197 -8.04 -0.26 -14.56
CA ILE A 197 -7.52 0.86 -15.36
C ILE A 197 -6.01 0.68 -15.54
N MET A 198 -5.27 0.36 -14.48
CA MET A 198 -3.81 0.23 -14.55
C MET A 198 -3.36 -0.89 -15.49
N TYR A 199 -3.83 -2.12 -15.32
CA TYR A 199 -3.40 -3.23 -16.19
C TYR A 199 -3.95 -3.12 -17.61
N SER A 200 -5.11 -2.49 -17.81
CA SER A 200 -5.62 -2.19 -19.15
C SER A 200 -4.74 -1.16 -19.84
N THR A 201 -4.27 -0.13 -19.13
CA THR A 201 -3.33 0.86 -19.65
C THR A 201 -1.97 0.23 -19.98
N TYR A 202 -1.45 -0.68 -19.16
CA TYR A 202 -0.24 -1.44 -19.48
C TYR A 202 -0.39 -2.22 -20.79
N VAL A 203 -1.47 -2.99 -20.94
CA VAL A 203 -1.76 -3.77 -22.15
C VAL A 203 -1.96 -2.85 -23.37
N ALA A 204 -2.72 -1.77 -23.23
CA ALA A 204 -2.91 -0.80 -24.32
C ALA A 204 -1.58 -0.16 -24.74
N THR A 205 -0.72 0.20 -23.79
CA THR A 205 0.61 0.76 -24.05
C THR A 205 1.51 -0.25 -24.78
N SER A 206 1.39 -1.55 -24.47
CA SER A 206 2.10 -2.61 -25.20
C SER A 206 1.66 -2.76 -26.66
N ILE A 207 0.45 -2.32 -27.00
CA ILE A 207 -0.18 -2.43 -28.34
C ILE A 207 -0.08 -1.12 -29.15
N ILE A 208 -0.13 0.03 -28.51
CA ILE A 208 -0.10 1.33 -29.20
C ILE A 208 1.34 1.90 -29.19
N GLY A 209 2.12 1.57 -28.16
CA GLY A 209 3.43 2.16 -27.89
C GLY A 209 3.32 3.30 -26.87
N PRO A 210 4.37 3.52 -26.05
CA PRO A 210 4.34 4.50 -24.97
C PRO A 210 4.45 5.95 -25.45
N SER A 211 4.81 6.18 -26.72
CA SER A 211 4.86 7.53 -27.31
C SER A 211 3.51 8.25 -27.34
N VAL A 212 2.39 7.51 -27.27
CA VAL A 212 1.03 8.09 -27.18
C VAL A 212 0.86 8.99 -25.96
N TRP A 213 1.54 8.66 -24.85
CA TRP A 213 1.45 9.40 -23.59
C TRP A 213 2.12 10.77 -23.66
N MET A 214 3.07 10.93 -24.58
CA MET A 214 3.82 12.17 -24.81
C MET A 214 3.18 13.08 -25.87
N GLN A 215 2.09 12.64 -26.51
CA GLN A 215 1.37 13.47 -27.47
C GLN A 215 0.48 14.49 -26.75
N PRO A 216 0.25 15.68 -27.34
CA PRO A 216 -0.75 16.62 -26.88
C PRO A 216 -2.12 15.95 -26.74
N ASN A 217 -2.83 16.26 -25.68
CA ASN A 217 -4.15 15.71 -25.43
C ASN A 217 -5.19 16.30 -26.39
N LEU A 218 -6.12 15.47 -26.83
CA LEU A 218 -7.15 15.87 -27.78
C LEU A 218 -8.11 16.94 -27.23
N VAL A 219 -8.42 16.91 -25.94
CA VAL A 219 -9.39 17.81 -25.28
C VAL A 219 -8.69 19.02 -24.68
N ILE A 220 -7.48 18.84 -24.16
CA ILE A 220 -6.67 19.91 -23.55
C ILE A 220 -5.30 19.96 -24.26
N PRO A 221 -5.20 20.57 -25.47
CA PRO A 221 -3.99 20.51 -26.30
C PRO A 221 -2.75 21.14 -25.66
N GLN A 222 -2.91 21.94 -24.60
CA GLN A 222 -1.81 22.55 -23.84
C GLN A 222 -1.06 21.53 -22.97
N LEU A 223 -1.64 20.37 -22.72
CA LEU A 223 -1.07 19.31 -21.89
C LEU A 223 -0.92 18.02 -22.69
N ASN A 224 0.11 17.25 -22.38
CA ASN A 224 0.28 15.90 -22.90
C ASN A 224 -0.70 14.92 -22.24
N ASN A 225 -0.97 13.81 -22.92
CA ASN A 225 -1.88 12.77 -22.44
C ASN A 225 -1.52 12.24 -21.04
N ASN A 226 -0.23 12.12 -20.73
CA ASN A 226 0.24 11.69 -19.41
C ASN A 226 -0.15 12.68 -18.29
N HIS A 227 0.04 13.99 -18.47
CA HIS A 227 -0.34 15.00 -17.48
C HIS A 227 -1.86 15.05 -17.30
N VAL A 228 -2.63 14.97 -18.39
CA VAL A 228 -4.10 14.91 -18.31
C VAL A 228 -4.55 13.66 -17.54
N PHE A 229 -3.91 12.52 -17.74
CA PHE A 229 -4.18 11.30 -16.97
C PHE A 229 -3.94 11.54 -15.47
N VAL A 230 -2.79 12.11 -15.09
CA VAL A 230 -2.49 12.40 -13.67
C VAL A 230 -3.51 13.36 -13.05
N LEU A 231 -3.88 14.43 -13.75
CA LEU A 231 -4.91 15.37 -13.29
C LEU A 231 -6.27 14.70 -13.09
N PHE A 232 -6.66 13.82 -14.01
CA PHE A 232 -7.88 13.04 -13.88
C PHE A 232 -7.80 12.11 -12.65
N THR A 233 -6.70 11.36 -12.51
CA THR A 233 -6.49 10.43 -11.39
C THR A 233 -6.54 11.14 -10.04
N ILE A 234 -5.81 12.25 -9.86
CA ILE A 234 -5.81 13.00 -8.58
C ILE A 234 -7.18 13.60 -8.27
N THR A 235 -7.92 14.06 -9.30
CA THR A 235 -9.27 14.58 -9.14
C THR A 235 -10.23 13.49 -8.67
N CYS A 236 -10.26 12.34 -9.35
CA CYS A 236 -11.08 11.19 -8.96
C CYS A 236 -10.74 10.71 -7.55
N ALA A 237 -9.45 10.60 -7.24
CA ALA A 237 -8.99 10.19 -5.93
C ALA A 237 -9.40 11.19 -4.84
N THR A 238 -9.37 12.51 -5.11
CA THR A 238 -9.82 13.53 -4.15
C THR A 238 -11.32 13.43 -3.89
N VAL A 239 -12.13 13.23 -4.94
CA VAL A 239 -13.57 13.01 -4.81
C VAL A 239 -13.86 11.75 -3.98
N GLN A 240 -13.13 10.66 -4.23
CA GLN A 240 -13.27 9.43 -3.46
C GLN A 240 -12.93 9.64 -1.97
N CYS A 241 -11.83 10.33 -1.67
CA CYS A 241 -11.44 10.65 -0.30
C CYS A 241 -12.52 11.47 0.42
N PHE A 242 -13.12 12.45 -0.28
CA PHE A 242 -14.22 13.23 0.27
C PHE A 242 -15.45 12.36 0.59
N CYS A 243 -15.81 11.44 -0.32
CA CYS A 243 -16.88 10.47 -0.08
C CYS A 243 -16.60 9.60 1.16
N SER A 244 -15.42 9.01 1.27
CA SER A 244 -15.01 8.21 2.44
C SER A 244 -15.07 9.00 3.75
N ALA A 245 -14.60 10.26 3.74
CA ALA A 245 -14.70 11.13 4.91
C ALA A 245 -16.17 11.37 5.34
N VAL A 246 -17.06 11.62 4.38
CA VAL A 246 -18.49 11.81 4.65
C VAL A 246 -19.12 10.54 5.22
N VAL A 247 -18.81 9.36 4.66
CA VAL A 247 -19.34 8.07 5.13
C VAL A 247 -18.88 7.80 6.56
N ALA A 248 -17.59 7.95 6.85
CA ALA A 248 -17.05 7.75 8.19
C ALA A 248 -17.71 8.68 9.21
N ILE A 249 -17.78 9.99 8.93
CA ILE A 249 -18.39 10.98 9.85
C ILE A 249 -19.86 10.66 10.12
N ARG A 250 -20.62 10.26 9.09
CA ARG A 250 -22.02 9.86 9.27
C ARG A 250 -22.16 8.58 10.10
N SER A 251 -21.28 7.60 9.88
CA SER A 251 -21.25 6.35 10.64
C SER A 251 -20.91 6.59 12.12
N MET A 252 -19.96 7.47 12.41
CA MET A 252 -19.60 7.83 13.79
C MET A 252 -20.69 8.58 14.53
N LYS A 253 -21.37 9.53 13.86
CA LYS A 253 -22.55 10.22 14.43
C LYS A 253 -23.64 9.22 14.83
N ARG A 254 -23.87 8.18 14.02
CA ARG A 254 -24.82 7.10 14.34
C ARG A 254 -24.38 6.28 15.56
N LYS A 255 -23.07 6.11 15.78
CA LYS A 255 -22.49 5.38 16.91
C LYS A 255 -22.16 6.27 18.12
N ALA A 256 -22.56 7.55 18.12
CA ALA A 256 -22.21 8.55 19.15
C ALA A 256 -20.71 8.64 19.46
N LYS A 257 -19.84 8.46 18.45
CA LYS A 257 -18.38 8.61 18.57
C LYS A 257 -17.93 10.04 18.18
N ASP A 258 -16.76 10.45 18.69
CA ASP A 258 -16.19 11.77 18.42
C ASP A 258 -15.66 11.90 16.98
N GLY A 259 -16.36 12.69 16.16
CA GLY A 259 -15.96 12.98 14.78
C GLY A 259 -14.75 13.93 14.66
N ALA A 260 -14.44 14.73 15.68
CA ALA A 260 -13.27 15.61 15.67
C ALA A 260 -11.97 14.82 15.81
N ALA A 261 -11.96 13.81 16.71
CA ALA A 261 -10.87 12.85 16.82
C ALA A 261 -10.57 12.15 15.48
N ALA A 262 -11.61 11.89 14.68
CA ALA A 262 -11.45 11.27 13.37
C ALA A 262 -10.72 12.15 12.36
N LEU A 263 -11.07 13.44 12.27
CA LEU A 263 -10.37 14.40 11.41
C LEU A 263 -8.89 14.53 11.80
N ILE A 264 -8.57 14.48 13.10
CA ILE A 264 -7.20 14.47 13.60
C ILE A 264 -6.46 13.19 13.14
N GLY A 265 -7.15 12.06 13.01
CA GLY A 265 -6.58 10.82 12.46
C GLY A 265 -6.05 10.95 11.02
N MET A 266 -6.48 11.95 10.25
CA MET A 266 -5.99 12.23 8.90
C MET A 266 -4.70 13.05 8.87
N THR A 267 -4.37 13.74 9.98
CA THR A 267 -3.20 14.62 10.08
C THR A 267 -1.89 13.98 9.64
N PRO A 268 -1.56 12.71 9.97
CA PRO A 268 -0.28 12.14 9.59
C PRO A 268 -0.12 12.03 8.08
N PHE A 269 -1.18 11.68 7.35
CA PHE A 269 -1.15 11.56 5.90
C PHE A 269 -1.08 12.94 5.23
N VAL A 270 -1.86 13.92 5.72
CA VAL A 270 -1.76 15.30 5.26
C VAL A 270 -0.35 15.85 5.47
N ALA A 271 0.24 15.59 6.63
CA ALA A 271 1.61 15.99 6.93
C ALA A 271 2.62 15.25 6.02
N LEU A 272 2.42 13.96 5.72
CA LEU A 272 3.26 13.24 4.74
C LEU A 272 3.24 13.94 3.37
N VAL A 273 2.05 14.30 2.87
CA VAL A 273 1.89 15.00 1.58
C VAL A 273 2.57 16.36 1.61
N LEU A 274 2.30 17.18 2.63
CA LEU A 274 2.84 18.54 2.75
C LEU A 274 4.37 18.53 2.91
N LEU A 275 4.91 17.64 3.74
CA LEU A 275 6.36 17.51 3.95
C LEU A 275 7.07 16.97 2.70
N SER A 276 6.43 16.07 1.95
CA SER A 276 6.96 15.57 0.67
C SER A 276 6.95 16.68 -0.39
N ALA A 277 5.87 17.46 -0.48
CA ALA A 277 5.79 18.61 -1.37
C ALA A 277 6.81 19.68 -0.99
N LEU A 278 6.98 19.98 0.30
CA LEU A 278 7.99 20.90 0.80
C LEU A 278 9.39 20.44 0.42
N TRP A 279 9.70 19.15 0.58
CA TRP A 279 11.00 18.61 0.19
C TRP A 279 11.25 18.80 -1.30
N VAL A 280 10.31 18.41 -2.17
CA VAL A 280 10.48 18.58 -3.62
C VAL A 280 10.60 20.04 -4.04
N LEU A 281 9.73 20.91 -3.53
CA LEU A 281 9.67 22.32 -3.96
C LEU A 281 10.82 23.17 -3.42
N TRP A 282 11.42 22.76 -2.30
CA TRP A 282 12.50 23.49 -1.63
C TRP A 282 13.84 22.72 -1.65
N SER A 283 13.95 21.66 -2.46
CA SER A 283 15.16 20.84 -2.58
C SER A 283 16.31 21.68 -3.18
N PRO A 284 17.42 21.91 -2.46
CA PRO A 284 18.56 22.66 -2.99
C PRO A 284 19.28 21.96 -4.13
N SER A 285 19.32 20.62 -4.13
CA SER A 285 20.01 19.83 -5.16
C SER A 285 19.06 19.24 -6.21
N ASP A 286 17.77 19.58 -6.18
CA ASP A 286 16.73 18.97 -7.02
C ASP A 286 16.75 17.42 -6.96
N VAL A 287 16.64 16.89 -5.74
CA VAL A 287 16.72 15.45 -5.44
C VAL A 287 15.71 14.60 -6.22
N LEU A 288 14.58 15.20 -6.62
CA LEU A 288 13.58 14.51 -7.43
C LEU A 288 14.10 14.23 -8.83
N SER A 289 14.80 15.18 -9.45
CA SER A 289 15.42 15.00 -10.76
C SER A 289 16.54 13.95 -10.71
N ASP A 290 17.37 13.97 -9.66
CA ASP A 290 18.52 13.06 -9.54
C ASP A 290 18.14 11.63 -9.10
N HIS A 291 17.16 11.51 -8.19
CA HIS A 291 16.83 10.25 -7.51
C HIS A 291 15.31 10.02 -7.38
N PRO A 292 14.53 10.07 -8.49
CA PRO A 292 13.08 10.12 -8.42
C PRO A 292 12.44 8.90 -7.76
N ARG A 293 12.92 7.71 -8.12
CA ARG A 293 12.42 6.44 -7.55
C ARG A 293 12.77 6.31 -6.08
N LEU A 294 13.99 6.72 -5.70
CA LEU A 294 14.45 6.64 -4.32
C LEU A 294 13.57 7.52 -3.42
N LEU A 295 13.25 8.73 -3.87
CA LEU A 295 12.34 9.63 -3.18
C LEU A 295 10.94 9.02 -3.04
N ILE A 296 10.33 8.56 -4.15
CA ILE A 296 8.98 7.96 -4.13
C ILE A 296 8.95 6.73 -3.21
N TRP A 297 9.95 5.85 -3.28
CA TRP A 297 10.05 4.70 -2.38
C TRP A 297 10.21 5.10 -0.92
N THR A 298 10.98 6.15 -0.64
CA THR A 298 11.16 6.65 0.73
C THR A 298 9.82 7.12 1.32
N VAL A 299 9.09 7.97 0.58
CA VAL A 299 7.74 8.39 0.97
C VAL A 299 6.79 7.19 1.05
N GLY A 300 6.93 6.25 0.11
CA GLY A 300 6.17 5.00 0.05
C GLY A 300 6.33 4.10 1.27
N PHE A 301 7.55 3.92 1.78
CA PHE A 301 7.77 3.13 3.01
C PHE A 301 7.19 3.81 4.25
N VAL A 302 7.26 5.14 4.32
CA VAL A 302 6.60 5.91 5.40
C VAL A 302 5.09 5.72 5.31
N PHE A 303 4.50 5.85 4.12
CA PHE A 303 3.08 5.59 3.85
C PHE A 303 2.67 4.16 4.25
N ALA A 304 3.37 3.14 3.75
CA ALA A 304 3.04 1.74 4.00
C ALA A 304 3.10 1.42 5.50
N LYS A 305 4.08 1.99 6.21
CA LYS A 305 4.17 1.88 7.66
C LYS A 305 3.01 2.55 8.40
N MET A 306 2.57 3.72 7.94
CA MET A 306 1.41 4.42 8.53
C MET A 306 0.14 3.60 8.39
N VAL A 307 -0.14 3.07 7.20
CA VAL A 307 -1.28 2.18 6.92
C VAL A 307 -1.25 0.94 7.83
N MET A 308 -0.11 0.26 7.90
CA MET A 308 0.04 -0.94 8.73
C MET A 308 -0.18 -0.67 10.22
N HIS A 309 0.30 0.47 10.71
CA HIS A 309 0.03 0.86 12.10
C HIS A 309 -1.44 1.19 12.33
N MET A 310 -2.13 1.82 11.38
CA MET A 310 -3.55 2.09 11.49
C MET A 310 -4.37 0.80 11.49
N MET A 311 -4.01 -0.17 10.64
CA MET A 311 -4.60 -1.50 10.62
C MET A 311 -4.34 -2.26 11.93
N LEU A 312 -3.13 -2.19 12.48
CA LEU A 312 -2.83 -2.78 13.78
C LEU A 312 -3.69 -2.15 14.89
N SER A 313 -3.75 -0.82 14.94
CA SER A 313 -4.60 -0.09 15.89
C SER A 313 -6.09 -0.44 15.74
N HIS A 314 -6.57 -0.65 14.51
CA HIS A 314 -7.92 -1.12 14.25
C HIS A 314 -8.17 -2.50 14.89
N MET A 315 -7.29 -3.47 14.62
CA MET A 315 -7.44 -4.83 15.14
C MET A 315 -7.29 -4.93 16.66
N CYS A 316 -6.48 -4.06 17.26
CA CYS A 316 -6.29 -4.00 18.71
C CYS A 316 -7.33 -3.13 19.43
N GLU A 317 -8.22 -2.45 18.69
CA GLU A 317 -9.12 -1.41 19.21
C GLU A 317 -8.40 -0.29 20.00
N GLU A 318 -7.18 0.03 19.56
CA GLU A 318 -6.30 1.03 20.20
C GLU A 318 -6.33 2.39 19.47
N PRO A 319 -5.99 3.50 20.16
CA PRO A 319 -5.81 4.79 19.50
C PRO A 319 -4.70 4.74 18.44
N TYR A 320 -5.00 5.25 17.25
CA TYR A 320 -3.99 5.44 16.21
C TYR A 320 -3.10 6.64 16.53
N TRP A 321 -1.86 6.36 16.95
CA TRP A 321 -0.90 7.39 17.32
C TRP A 321 -0.27 8.07 16.10
N LEU A 322 -0.43 9.40 16.05
CA LEU A 322 -0.09 10.24 14.89
C LEU A 322 1.42 10.34 14.61
N LEU A 323 2.24 10.48 15.66
CA LEU A 323 3.69 10.70 15.54
C LEU A 323 4.44 9.42 15.92
N ARG A 324 4.95 8.71 14.92
CA ARG A 324 5.85 7.56 15.11
C ARG A 324 7.30 7.96 14.85
N LYS A 325 8.25 7.20 15.41
CA LYS A 325 9.69 7.49 15.33
C LYS A 325 10.19 7.69 13.89
N THR A 326 9.73 6.89 12.93
CA THR A 326 10.09 7.06 11.51
C THR A 326 9.51 8.33 10.89
N PHE A 327 8.33 8.76 11.33
CA PHE A 327 7.72 10.01 10.89
C PHE A 327 8.45 11.24 11.46
N LEU A 328 9.00 11.13 12.67
CA LEU A 328 9.87 12.18 13.23
C LEU A 328 11.12 12.42 12.37
N ILE A 329 11.64 11.39 11.71
CA ILE A 329 12.79 11.55 10.79
C ILE A 329 12.39 12.42 9.60
N GLN A 330 11.20 12.23 9.02
CA GLN A 330 10.69 13.10 7.95
C GLN A 330 10.58 14.55 8.42
N LEU A 331 10.06 14.78 9.63
CA LEU A 331 9.98 16.13 10.22
C LEU A 331 11.37 16.76 10.41
N VAL A 332 12.35 16.00 10.89
CA VAL A 332 13.73 16.46 11.04
C VAL A 332 14.34 16.79 9.69
N VAL A 333 14.19 15.93 8.68
CA VAL A 333 14.70 16.16 7.32
C VAL A 333 14.10 17.45 6.74
N SER A 334 12.78 17.62 6.80
CA SER A 334 12.10 18.84 6.35
C SER A 334 12.56 20.09 7.12
N PHE A 335 12.75 20.00 8.43
CA PHE A 335 13.27 21.10 9.24
C PHE A 335 14.69 21.49 8.82
N LEU A 336 15.59 20.51 8.67
CA LEU A 336 16.98 20.75 8.28
C LEU A 336 17.09 21.36 6.87
N LEU A 337 16.21 20.97 5.95
CA LEU A 337 16.06 21.58 4.62
C LEU A 337 15.66 23.06 4.72
N VAL A 338 14.56 23.36 5.41
CA VAL A 338 14.06 24.75 5.55
C VAL A 338 15.06 25.63 6.30
N ALA A 339 15.74 25.09 7.31
CA ALA A 339 16.78 25.79 8.06
C ALA A 339 18.07 26.01 7.26
N GLY A 340 18.21 25.45 6.05
CA GLY A 340 19.41 25.55 5.23
C GLY A 340 20.62 24.84 5.82
N ILE A 341 20.42 23.90 6.76
CA ILE A 341 21.48 23.19 7.46
C ILE A 341 22.03 22.04 6.61
N VAL A 342 21.21 21.44 5.74
CA VAL A 342 21.66 20.43 4.78
C VAL A 342 22.55 21.13 3.75
N PRO A 343 23.88 20.88 3.73
CA PRO A 343 24.75 21.45 2.72
C PRO A 343 24.36 20.87 1.36
N TRP A 344 24.42 21.69 0.32
CA TRP A 344 23.93 21.38 -1.03
C TRP A 344 24.61 20.13 -1.66
N GLY A 345 25.72 19.65 -1.09
CA GLY A 345 26.42 18.44 -1.52
C GLY A 345 26.06 17.13 -0.79
N HIS A 346 25.12 17.14 0.17
CA HIS A 346 24.77 15.95 0.97
C HIS A 346 23.30 15.50 0.85
N GLU A 347 22.46 16.17 0.07
CA GLU A 347 21.04 15.83 -0.04
C GLU A 347 20.82 14.40 -0.61
N SER A 348 21.62 13.98 -1.61
CA SER A 348 21.63 12.60 -2.09
C SER A 348 21.93 11.58 -0.98
N SER A 349 22.88 11.89 -0.09
CA SER A 349 23.19 11.03 1.06
C SER A 349 22.05 11.03 2.08
N VAL A 350 21.37 12.16 2.28
CA VAL A 350 20.20 12.26 3.18
C VAL A 350 19.05 11.39 2.66
N VAL A 351 18.71 11.46 1.37
CA VAL A 351 17.63 10.62 0.80
C VAL A 351 18.00 9.14 0.82
N GLN A 352 19.26 8.78 0.54
CA GLN A 352 19.73 7.38 0.63
C GLN A 352 19.66 6.85 2.06
N LEU A 353 20.14 7.62 3.04
CA LEU A 353 20.08 7.25 4.45
C LEU A 353 18.62 7.12 4.91
N PHE A 354 17.76 8.06 4.53
CA PHE A 354 16.36 8.05 4.93
C PHE A 354 15.58 6.90 4.27
N PHE A 355 15.87 6.60 3.00
CA PHE A 355 15.40 5.38 2.34
C PHE A 355 15.81 4.14 3.12
N THR A 356 17.10 3.99 3.45
CA THR A 356 17.61 2.82 4.19
C THR A 356 16.95 2.69 5.55
N ILE A 357 16.82 3.77 6.31
CA ILE A 357 16.15 3.74 7.62
C ILE A 357 14.68 3.36 7.46
N SER A 358 13.98 3.92 6.48
CA SER A 358 12.55 3.63 6.25
C SER A 358 12.33 2.18 5.84
N LEU A 359 13.17 1.66 4.92
CA LEU A 359 13.17 0.25 4.51
C LEU A 359 13.43 -0.67 5.71
N LEU A 360 14.50 -0.44 6.46
CA LEU A 360 14.84 -1.26 7.63
C LEU A 360 13.74 -1.21 8.68
N ALA A 361 13.16 -0.03 8.92
CA ALA A 361 12.09 0.14 9.89
C ALA A 361 10.76 -0.50 9.45
N TYR A 362 10.54 -0.65 8.14
CA TYR A 362 9.40 -1.36 7.57
C TYR A 362 9.60 -2.88 7.61
N VAL A 363 10.78 -3.37 7.20
CA VAL A 363 11.17 -4.80 7.31
C VAL A 363 11.13 -5.28 8.75
N HIS A 364 11.68 -4.48 9.68
CA HIS A 364 11.59 -4.76 11.12
C HIS A 364 10.12 -4.91 11.56
N MET A 365 9.26 -3.96 11.17
CA MET A 365 7.85 -4.02 11.54
C MET A 365 7.17 -5.27 11.00
N ILE A 366 7.31 -5.60 9.71
CA ILE A 366 6.70 -6.81 9.14
C ILE A 366 7.19 -8.06 9.89
N TYR A 367 8.49 -8.20 10.06
CA TYR A 367 9.06 -9.41 10.67
C TYR A 367 8.57 -9.61 12.09
N PHE A 368 8.74 -8.61 12.95
CA PHE A 368 8.39 -8.71 14.37
C PHE A 368 6.87 -8.75 14.58
N LEU A 369 6.10 -7.94 13.85
CA LEU A 369 4.64 -7.95 14.00
C LEU A 369 4.03 -9.26 13.49
N SER A 370 4.50 -9.80 12.37
CA SER A 370 3.99 -11.06 11.84
C SER A 370 4.32 -12.24 12.76
N THR A 371 5.54 -12.27 13.31
CA THR A 371 5.97 -13.33 14.25
C THR A 371 5.27 -13.22 15.60
N GLU A 372 5.09 -12.01 16.12
CA GLU A 372 4.35 -11.75 17.36
C GLU A 372 2.88 -12.15 17.23
N LEU A 373 2.18 -11.74 16.16
CA LEU A 373 0.80 -12.14 15.91
C LEU A 373 0.66 -13.65 15.69
N ALA A 374 1.60 -14.28 14.98
CA ALA A 374 1.62 -15.73 14.82
C ALA A 374 1.73 -16.45 16.17
N ALA A 375 2.57 -15.94 17.08
CA ALA A 375 2.72 -16.47 18.44
C ALA A 375 1.44 -16.27 19.28
N ILE A 376 0.85 -15.06 19.26
CA ILE A 376 -0.42 -14.75 19.95
C ILE A 376 -1.55 -15.68 19.49
N LEU A 377 -1.67 -15.87 18.17
CA LEU A 377 -2.74 -16.67 17.57
C LEU A 377 -2.47 -18.18 17.59
N GLY A 378 -1.26 -18.60 17.96
CA GLY A 378 -0.86 -20.02 17.94
C GLY A 378 -0.87 -20.63 16.54
N ILE A 379 -0.49 -19.88 15.51
CA ILE A 379 -0.51 -20.32 14.10
C ILE A 379 0.87 -20.19 13.44
N HIS A 380 1.03 -20.88 12.31
CA HIS A 380 2.21 -20.72 11.45
C HIS A 380 1.88 -19.84 10.24
N ILE A 381 2.76 -18.88 9.94
CA ILE A 381 2.54 -17.87 8.89
C ILE A 381 2.33 -18.51 7.51
N PHE A 382 3.12 -19.54 7.17
CA PHE A 382 3.14 -20.16 5.83
C PHE A 382 2.75 -21.64 5.84
N LYS A 383 1.93 -22.07 6.81
CA LYS A 383 1.47 -23.46 6.89
C LYS A 383 -0.03 -23.50 7.17
N VAL A 384 -0.73 -24.33 6.41
CA VAL A 384 -2.15 -24.63 6.63
C VAL A 384 -2.30 -25.41 7.95
N LYS A 385 -3.28 -25.04 8.78
CA LYS A 385 -3.67 -25.83 9.97
C LYS A 385 -3.96 -27.28 9.56
N GLN A 386 -3.29 -28.23 10.20
CA GLN A 386 -3.63 -29.64 10.06
C GLN A 386 -4.88 -29.89 10.92
N GLY A 387 -5.96 -30.32 10.29
CA GLY A 387 -7.21 -30.68 10.96
C GLY A 387 -7.12 -31.98 11.74
#